data_AF-A0A914FJ69-F1
#
_entry.id   AF-A0A914FJ69-F1
#
_cell.length_a   1.000
_cell.length_b   1.000
_cell.length_c   1.000
_cell.angle_alpha   90.00
_cell.angle_beta   90.00
_cell.angle_gamma   90.00
#
_symmetry.space_group_name_H-M   'P 1'
#
loop_
_entity.id
_entity.type
_entity.pdbx_description
1 polymer ?
#
loop_
_entity_poly.entity_id
_entity_poly.type
_entity_poly.pdbx_seq_one_letter_code
_entity_poly.pdbx_strand_id
1 'polypeptide(L)'
;MELKKLLNKFCETPQDKYLLLKRRDDLMSQARVHNFDLNASNVILGTLKEMCPEKERYSRQMQHTESYYECDGDVFNPDIAVKEYSRSAADQELPLPHEMRPIETLELTMDFLMSEVADDNVSNSNELLRWFDFLWNRTRAIRKDITQQQLVSERVVGLIEKCARFHIFSGYKLAPFSPQFDQRLNIENLNKCLLSLRHCYDDLARKNIICPNEAEFRSYDILLNLCDSNVFNQSCQYREEIQSNNLVQNALEIALSFHTDNISRFFILVAAEETSFLQSCLCYNHFQAFRSQLLMQAAKSFTAENNLNYLTSFFFFEKDKDCLDFLTYHGCTIKESRPERTTVVIATASPQSELKDFPDPIVSRKINCSVSEIIYKGIPPKVKPPKATNSFDSQDRYVHDPILMKFLQEIGEQSETTINRKSTPFSFGPSSNDKNILGTNGFSNKHLFQQGYSKDPNETFPVTLF
;
A
#
# COMPACT_ATOMS: atom_id res chain seq x y z
N MET A 1 26.25 29.01 -14.59
CA MET A 1 27.64 28.82 -15.08
C MET A 1 28.20 27.45 -14.73
N GLU A 2 27.87 26.85 -13.56
CA GLU A 2 28.39 25.53 -13.16
C GLU A 2 27.70 24.32 -13.82
N LEU A 3 26.37 24.34 -13.98
CA LEU A 3 25.64 23.25 -14.64
C LEU A 3 26.15 22.96 -16.06
N LYS A 4 26.47 24.01 -16.84
CA LYS A 4 27.06 23.86 -18.19
C LYS A 4 28.44 23.20 -18.17
N LYS A 5 29.19 23.24 -17.05
CA LYS A 5 30.50 22.57 -16.91
C LYS A 5 30.37 21.05 -16.76
N LEU A 6 29.16 20.52 -16.56
CA LEU A 6 28.93 19.08 -16.51
C LEU A 6 28.93 18.45 -17.91
N LEU A 7 28.52 19.21 -18.93
CA LEU A 7 28.45 18.73 -20.32
C LEU A 7 29.80 18.24 -20.83
N ASN A 8 29.77 17.17 -21.63
CA ASN A 8 30.90 16.46 -22.23
C ASN A 8 31.87 15.77 -21.25
N LYS A 9 31.56 15.74 -19.94
CA LYS A 9 32.34 14.94 -18.98
C LYS A 9 32.23 13.45 -19.31
N PHE A 10 33.37 12.78 -19.25
CA PHE A 10 33.49 11.33 -19.43
C PHE A 10 33.21 10.61 -18.10
N CYS A 11 32.33 9.61 -18.13
CA CYS A 11 31.84 8.87 -16.97
C CYS A 11 31.73 7.38 -17.32
N GLU A 12 32.85 6.67 -17.27
CA GLU A 12 32.96 5.26 -17.69
C GLU A 12 32.06 4.32 -16.87
N THR A 13 32.07 4.46 -15.54
CA THR A 13 31.39 3.51 -14.66
C THR A 13 29.98 3.98 -14.28
N PRO A 14 29.06 3.07 -13.89
CA PRO A 14 27.77 3.45 -13.29
C PRO A 14 27.92 4.41 -12.11
N GLN A 15 29.01 4.27 -11.34
CA GLN A 15 29.31 5.17 -10.22
C GLN A 15 29.64 6.59 -10.68
N ASP A 16 30.44 6.76 -11.74
CA ASP A 16 30.74 8.09 -12.30
C ASP A 16 29.47 8.77 -12.81
N LYS A 17 28.62 8.00 -13.50
CA LYS A 17 27.33 8.48 -14.02
C LYS A 17 26.39 8.91 -12.89
N TYR A 18 26.27 8.10 -11.84
CA TYR A 18 25.50 8.43 -10.64
C TYR A 18 26.02 9.72 -9.97
N LEU A 19 27.33 9.83 -9.75
CA LEU A 19 27.92 11.01 -9.10
C LEU A 19 27.73 12.29 -9.92
N LEU A 20 27.80 12.19 -11.26
CA LEU A 20 27.52 13.32 -12.14
C LEU A 20 26.06 13.77 -12.04
N LEU A 21 25.10 12.84 -12.12
CA LEU A 21 23.68 13.15 -12.01
C LEU A 21 23.30 13.64 -10.61
N LYS A 22 23.93 13.12 -9.56
CA LYS A 22 23.81 13.65 -8.20
C LYS A 22 24.29 15.10 -8.14
N ARG A 23 25.47 15.40 -8.68
CA ARG A 23 25.99 16.78 -8.73
C ARG A 23 25.10 17.72 -9.53
N ARG A 24 24.48 17.25 -10.63
CA ARG A 24 23.48 18.00 -11.39
C ARG A 24 22.29 18.37 -10.50
N ASP A 25 21.75 17.39 -9.80
CA ASP A 25 20.57 17.56 -8.94
C ASP A 25 20.87 18.51 -7.77
N ASP A 26 22.03 18.38 -7.11
CA ASP A 26 22.47 19.29 -6.04
C ASP A 26 22.52 20.76 -6.54
N LEU A 27 23.06 20.98 -7.75
CA LEU A 27 23.14 22.31 -8.36
C LEU A 27 21.76 22.87 -8.74
N MET A 28 20.85 22.02 -9.21
CA MET A 28 19.47 22.42 -9.51
C MET A 28 18.68 22.76 -8.25
N SER A 29 18.86 21.97 -7.18
CA SER A 29 18.27 22.20 -5.86
C SER A 29 18.70 23.56 -5.29
N GLN A 30 20.00 23.85 -5.31
CA GLN A 30 20.56 25.15 -4.88
C GLN A 30 19.99 26.33 -5.67
N ALA A 31 19.91 26.19 -7.01
CA ALA A 31 19.36 27.24 -7.86
C ALA A 31 17.85 27.48 -7.63
N ARG A 32 17.09 26.44 -7.28
CA ARG A 32 15.67 26.56 -6.91
C ARG A 32 15.48 27.30 -5.60
N VAL A 33 16.21 26.94 -4.55
CA VAL A 33 16.12 27.63 -3.23
C VAL A 33 16.36 29.13 -3.36
N HIS A 34 17.28 29.54 -4.24
CA HIS A 34 17.55 30.95 -4.50
C HIS A 34 16.40 31.69 -5.23
N ASN A 35 15.53 30.98 -5.95
CA ASN A 35 14.45 31.54 -6.77
C ASN A 35 13.05 31.44 -6.11
N PHE A 36 12.92 30.79 -4.96
CA PHE A 36 11.64 30.69 -4.26
C PHE A 36 11.36 31.95 -3.42
N ASP A 37 10.32 32.68 -3.81
CA ASP A 37 9.66 33.66 -2.94
C ASP A 37 8.92 32.90 -1.83
N LEU A 38 9.30 33.13 -0.57
CA LEU A 38 8.85 32.37 0.62
C LEU A 38 7.33 32.41 0.86
N ASN A 39 6.58 33.21 0.09
CA ASN A 39 5.15 33.44 0.26
C ASN A 39 4.24 32.60 -0.68
N ALA A 40 4.78 31.87 -1.66
CA ALA A 40 3.97 31.02 -2.53
C ALA A 40 4.07 29.54 -2.10
N SER A 41 3.01 29.00 -1.50
CA SER A 41 2.86 27.57 -1.20
C SER A 41 2.73 26.76 -2.50
N ASN A 42 3.82 26.61 -3.25
CA ASN A 42 3.83 25.89 -4.52
C ASN A 42 4.11 24.41 -4.25
N VAL A 43 3.06 23.58 -4.36
CA VAL A 43 3.19 22.12 -4.39
C VAL A 43 4.07 21.74 -5.59
N ILE A 44 5.11 20.95 -5.37
CA ILE A 44 6.01 20.49 -6.43
C ILE A 44 5.32 19.34 -7.17
N LEU A 45 5.01 19.54 -8.45
CA LEU A 45 4.49 18.50 -9.32
C LEU A 45 5.63 17.73 -10.01
N GLY A 46 5.46 16.42 -10.12
CA GLY A 46 6.39 15.51 -10.77
C GLY A 46 6.41 15.68 -12.28
N THR A 47 7.57 15.42 -12.89
CA THR A 47 7.78 15.49 -14.34
C THR A 47 8.46 14.25 -14.91
N LEU A 48 8.71 13.23 -14.07
CA LEU A 48 9.34 11.99 -14.51
C LEU A 48 8.37 11.17 -15.34
N LYS A 49 8.59 11.12 -16.67
CA LYS A 49 7.71 10.37 -17.58
C LYS A 49 7.99 8.86 -17.57
N GLU A 50 9.13 8.43 -17.04
CA GLU A 50 9.56 7.03 -16.92
C GLU A 50 9.14 6.42 -15.57
N MET A 51 9.12 5.09 -15.47
CA MET A 51 8.75 4.42 -14.22
C MET A 51 9.84 4.52 -13.13
N CYS A 52 11.10 4.78 -13.49
CA CYS A 52 12.24 4.93 -12.59
C CYS A 52 13.18 6.07 -13.08
N PRO A 53 13.68 6.97 -12.20
CA PRO A 53 14.61 8.01 -12.60
C PRO A 53 15.99 7.46 -13.02
N GLU A 54 16.63 8.08 -14.02
CA GLU A 54 17.96 7.68 -14.51
C GLU A 54 19.03 7.61 -13.40
N LYS A 55 19.07 8.62 -12.53
CA LYS A 55 19.99 8.65 -11.39
C LYS A 55 19.82 7.43 -10.48
N GLU A 56 18.58 7.03 -10.24
CA GLU A 56 18.27 5.88 -9.38
C GLU A 56 18.73 4.58 -10.03
N ARG A 57 18.53 4.41 -11.34
CA ARG A 57 19.00 3.22 -12.07
C ARG A 57 20.51 3.00 -11.89
N TYR A 58 21.32 4.05 -12.06
CA TYR A 58 22.77 3.94 -11.83
C TYR A 58 23.12 3.70 -10.36
N SER A 59 22.37 4.27 -9.41
CA SER A 59 22.54 3.95 -7.98
C SER A 59 22.33 2.46 -7.71
N ARG A 60 21.30 1.86 -8.32
CA ARG A 60 20.98 0.43 -8.13
C ARG A 60 22.00 -0.48 -8.77
N GLN A 61 22.48 -0.13 -9.97
CA GLN A 61 23.58 -0.84 -10.63
C GLN A 61 24.88 -0.81 -9.85
N MET A 62 25.21 0.34 -9.23
CA MET A 62 26.38 0.46 -8.35
C MET A 62 26.25 -0.39 -7.08
N GLN A 63 25.02 -0.54 -6.56
CA GLN A 63 24.76 -1.28 -5.32
C GLN A 63 24.44 -2.76 -5.54
N HIS A 64 24.31 -3.21 -6.79
CA HIS A 64 23.83 -4.54 -7.16
C HIS A 64 22.50 -4.90 -6.48
N THR A 65 21.54 -3.98 -6.59
CA THR A 65 20.20 -4.06 -5.95
C THR A 65 19.06 -4.12 -6.97
N GLU A 66 19.38 -4.43 -8.23
CA GLU A 66 18.39 -4.62 -9.28
C GLU A 66 17.48 -5.83 -8.98
N SER A 67 16.19 -5.69 -9.22
CA SER A 67 15.26 -6.79 -9.05
C SER A 67 15.23 -7.72 -10.26
N TYR A 68 14.98 -9.00 -10.04
CA TYR A 68 14.67 -9.98 -11.09
C TYR A 68 13.56 -9.49 -12.03
N TYR A 69 12.55 -8.78 -11.50
CA TYR A 69 11.44 -8.21 -12.25
C TYR A 69 11.80 -7.01 -13.14
N GLU A 70 13.06 -6.59 -13.12
CA GLU A 70 13.57 -5.45 -13.87
C GLU A 70 14.72 -5.87 -14.80
N CYS A 71 14.87 -7.18 -15.03
CA CYS A 71 15.92 -7.76 -15.86
C CYS A 71 15.33 -8.55 -17.04
N ASP A 72 16.02 -8.51 -18.18
CA ASP A 72 15.83 -9.47 -19.27
C ASP A 72 16.85 -10.60 -19.09
N GLY A 73 16.42 -11.70 -18.45
CA GLY A 73 17.32 -12.74 -17.97
C GLY A 73 18.20 -12.20 -16.83
N ASP A 74 19.52 -12.25 -17.00
CA ASP A 74 20.49 -11.75 -16.01
C ASP A 74 20.92 -10.29 -16.28
N VAL A 75 20.35 -9.63 -17.29
CA VAL A 75 20.74 -8.28 -17.71
C VAL A 75 19.69 -7.27 -17.27
N PHE A 76 20.09 -6.28 -16.46
CA PHE A 76 19.21 -5.19 -16.05
C PHE A 76 18.64 -4.43 -17.26
N ASN A 77 17.31 -4.33 -17.32
CA ASN A 77 16.60 -3.62 -18.38
C ASN A 77 16.06 -2.28 -17.83
N PRO A 78 16.65 -1.14 -18.24
CA PRO A 78 16.26 0.16 -17.73
C PRO A 78 14.86 0.60 -18.16
N ASP A 79 14.29 0.05 -19.24
CA ASP A 79 12.96 0.40 -19.76
C ASP A 79 11.83 -0.11 -18.84
N ILE A 80 12.07 -1.20 -18.10
CA ILE A 80 11.10 -1.81 -17.18
C ILE A 80 11.43 -1.55 -15.70
N ALA A 81 12.49 -0.80 -15.43
CA ALA A 81 12.88 -0.41 -14.09
C ALA A 81 11.79 0.43 -13.42
N VAL A 82 11.41 0.09 -12.17
CA VAL A 82 10.40 0.83 -11.40
C VAL A 82 11.03 1.49 -10.19
N LYS A 83 10.67 2.75 -9.95
CA LYS A 83 11.17 3.54 -8.83
C LYS A 83 10.97 2.83 -7.48
N GLU A 84 12.01 2.72 -6.68
CA GLU A 84 11.95 2.10 -5.36
C GLU A 84 11.42 3.03 -4.27
N TYR A 85 10.83 2.44 -3.24
CA TYR A 85 10.50 3.18 -2.03
C TYR A 85 11.77 3.48 -1.25
N SER A 86 12.11 4.77 -1.16
CA SER A 86 13.13 5.27 -0.24
C SER A 86 12.47 5.90 1.00
N ARG A 87 12.98 5.60 2.20
CA ARG A 87 12.49 6.24 3.44
C ARG A 87 12.90 7.71 3.48
N SER A 88 12.04 8.57 4.02
CA SER A 88 12.43 9.96 4.26
C SER A 88 13.34 10.08 5.47
N ALA A 89 14.51 10.69 5.27
CA ALA A 89 15.43 11.08 6.34
C ALA A 89 15.13 12.52 6.78
N ALA A 90 15.47 12.88 8.02
CA ALA A 90 15.23 14.23 8.55
C ALA A 90 15.93 15.32 7.73
N ASP A 91 17.11 15.02 7.19
CA ASP A 91 17.91 15.93 6.35
C ASP A 91 17.67 15.72 4.84
N GLN A 92 16.62 14.97 4.44
CA GLN A 92 16.37 14.73 3.03
C GLN A 92 15.94 16.03 2.35
N GLU A 93 16.69 16.45 1.32
CA GLU A 93 16.30 17.56 0.44
C GLU A 93 14.91 17.31 -0.17
N LEU A 94 14.17 18.40 -0.42
CA LEU A 94 12.88 18.32 -1.12
C LEU A 94 13.10 17.66 -2.50
N PRO A 95 12.26 16.67 -2.89
CA PRO A 95 12.45 15.97 -4.15
C PRO A 95 12.35 16.94 -5.32
N LEU A 96 13.22 16.76 -6.31
CA LEU A 96 13.14 17.50 -7.57
C LEU A 96 11.99 16.96 -8.42
N PRO A 97 11.41 17.75 -9.34
CA PRO A 97 10.26 17.34 -10.15
C PRO A 97 10.55 16.09 -10.98
N HIS A 98 11.75 15.99 -11.55
CA HIS A 98 12.16 14.84 -12.36
C HIS A 98 12.50 13.60 -11.53
N GLU A 99 12.41 13.66 -10.22
CA GLU A 99 12.48 12.50 -9.34
C GLU A 99 11.09 11.94 -9.00
N MET A 100 10.01 12.66 -9.29
CA MET A 100 8.63 12.26 -8.98
C MET A 100 7.83 12.01 -10.25
N ARG A 101 7.05 10.92 -10.27
CA ARG A 101 6.17 10.57 -11.38
C ARG A 101 4.87 11.40 -11.31
N PRO A 102 4.45 12.07 -12.40
CA PRO A 102 3.11 12.65 -12.49
C PRO A 102 2.04 11.55 -12.53
N ILE A 103 0.77 11.92 -12.36
CA ILE A 103 -0.35 10.98 -12.26
C ILE A 103 -0.43 10.01 -13.45
N GLU A 104 -0.15 10.46 -14.68
CA GLU A 104 -0.15 9.61 -15.88
C GLU A 104 0.90 8.49 -15.77
N THR A 105 2.09 8.81 -15.26
CA THR A 105 3.17 7.83 -15.11
C THR A 105 2.94 6.93 -13.90
N LEU A 106 2.27 7.42 -12.85
CA LEU A 106 1.86 6.60 -11.71
C LEU A 106 0.83 5.54 -12.11
N GLU A 107 -0.17 5.89 -12.93
CA GLU A 107 -1.11 4.94 -13.51
C GLU A 107 -0.42 3.93 -14.42
N LEU A 108 0.41 4.40 -15.36
CA LEU A 108 1.18 3.51 -16.22
C LEU A 108 2.05 2.53 -15.41
N THR A 109 2.69 3.02 -14.34
CA THR A 109 3.49 2.15 -13.47
C THR A 109 2.62 1.10 -12.78
N MET A 110 1.47 1.51 -12.23
CA MET A 110 0.56 0.58 -11.56
C MET A 110 0.03 -0.46 -12.54
N ASP A 111 -0.37 -0.05 -13.74
CA ASP A 111 -0.84 -0.95 -14.80
C ASP A 111 0.25 -1.96 -15.17
N PHE A 112 1.51 -1.53 -15.32
CA PHE A 112 2.65 -2.42 -15.57
C PHE A 112 2.85 -3.44 -14.45
N LEU A 113 2.84 -3.00 -13.18
CA LEU A 113 2.99 -3.90 -12.03
C LEU A 113 1.87 -4.95 -12.00
N MET A 114 0.65 -4.57 -12.37
CA MET A 114 -0.49 -5.48 -12.38
C MET A 114 -0.48 -6.41 -13.59
N SER A 115 -0.13 -5.93 -14.79
CA SER A 115 -0.18 -6.74 -16.01
C SER A 115 1.03 -7.67 -16.19
N GLU A 116 2.21 -7.28 -15.70
CA GLU A 116 3.47 -8.02 -15.95
C GLU A 116 4.01 -8.74 -14.72
N VAL A 117 3.65 -8.33 -13.49
CA VAL A 117 4.30 -8.84 -12.26
C VAL A 117 3.32 -9.50 -11.29
N ALA A 118 2.09 -8.98 -11.15
CA ALA A 118 1.16 -9.45 -10.12
C ALA A 118 0.76 -10.94 -10.28
N ASP A 119 0.72 -11.44 -11.51
CA ASP A 119 0.37 -12.84 -11.83
C ASP A 119 1.61 -13.71 -12.15
N ASP A 120 2.82 -13.27 -11.77
CA ASP A 120 4.04 -14.07 -11.96
C ASP A 120 3.93 -15.45 -11.29
N ASN A 121 4.48 -16.48 -11.95
CA ASN A 121 4.31 -17.87 -11.53
C ASN A 121 5.30 -18.24 -10.43
N VAL A 122 4.93 -17.90 -9.21
CA VAL A 122 5.68 -18.22 -8.00
C VAL A 122 5.55 -19.71 -7.67
N SER A 123 6.67 -20.44 -7.73
CA SER A 123 6.69 -21.90 -7.54
C SER A 123 7.07 -22.33 -6.12
N ASN A 124 7.71 -21.45 -5.34
CA ASN A 124 8.13 -21.75 -3.97
C ASN A 124 8.05 -20.54 -3.02
N SER A 125 8.25 -20.81 -1.72
CA SER A 125 8.14 -19.82 -0.64
C SER A 125 9.08 -18.62 -0.80
N ASN A 126 10.31 -18.84 -1.28
CA ASN A 126 11.30 -17.76 -1.42
C ASN A 126 10.95 -16.83 -2.58
N GLU A 127 10.47 -17.40 -3.68
CA GLU A 127 9.93 -16.62 -4.81
C GLU A 127 8.70 -15.83 -4.38
N LEU A 128 7.83 -16.38 -3.53
CA LEU A 128 6.63 -15.69 -3.04
C LEU A 128 6.96 -14.46 -2.20
N LEU A 129 7.94 -14.60 -1.31
CA LEU A 129 8.43 -13.49 -0.50
C LEU A 129 9.10 -12.43 -1.36
N ARG A 130 9.90 -12.82 -2.36
CA ARG A 130 10.53 -11.90 -3.32
C ARG A 130 9.50 -11.13 -4.15
N TRP A 131 8.49 -11.82 -4.64
CA TRP A 131 7.35 -11.23 -5.36
C TRP A 131 6.65 -10.18 -4.50
N PHE A 132 6.34 -10.55 -3.24
CA PHE A 132 5.72 -9.64 -2.29
C PHE A 132 6.60 -8.42 -2.02
N ASP A 133 7.88 -8.62 -1.70
CA ASP A 133 8.82 -7.54 -1.37
C ASP A 133 8.93 -6.54 -2.53
N PHE A 134 8.98 -7.02 -3.77
CA PHE A 134 9.03 -6.17 -4.96
C PHE A 134 7.76 -5.32 -5.09
N LEU A 135 6.58 -5.95 -5.16
CA LEU A 135 5.31 -5.23 -5.32
C LEU A 135 5.04 -4.29 -4.13
N TRP A 136 5.29 -4.75 -2.90
CA TRP A 136 5.17 -3.94 -1.69
C TRP A 136 6.08 -2.72 -1.74
N ASN A 137 7.32 -2.86 -2.19
CA ASN A 137 8.25 -1.74 -2.35
C ASN A 137 7.76 -0.74 -3.43
N ARG A 138 7.45 -1.22 -4.64
CA ARG A 138 7.10 -0.35 -5.77
C ARG A 138 5.75 0.36 -5.57
N THR A 139 4.75 -0.33 -5.02
CA THR A 139 3.44 0.28 -4.71
C THR A 139 3.55 1.34 -3.60
N ARG A 140 4.45 1.16 -2.63
CA ARG A 140 4.76 2.20 -1.62
C ARG A 140 5.47 3.41 -2.25
N ALA A 141 6.33 3.20 -3.25
CA ALA A 141 6.93 4.30 -3.99
C ALA A 141 5.88 5.13 -4.75
N ILE A 142 4.89 4.49 -5.37
CA ILE A 142 3.74 5.16 -6.02
C ILE A 142 2.98 6.01 -4.99
N ARG A 143 2.64 5.45 -3.82
CA ARG A 143 1.96 6.20 -2.75
C ARG A 143 2.80 7.35 -2.20
N LYS A 144 4.13 7.18 -2.14
CA LYS A 144 5.05 8.25 -1.72
C LYS A 144 5.01 9.42 -2.70
N ASP A 145 5.08 9.14 -4.01
CA ASP A 145 4.98 10.17 -5.05
C ASP A 145 3.64 10.92 -4.98
N ILE A 146 2.52 10.22 -4.75
CA ILE A 146 1.18 10.83 -4.54
C ILE A 146 1.22 11.80 -3.36
N THR A 147 1.77 11.35 -2.23
CA THR A 147 1.81 12.13 -0.98
C THR A 147 2.70 13.37 -1.13
N GLN A 148 3.90 13.22 -1.72
CA GLN A 148 4.85 14.33 -1.91
C GLN A 148 4.30 15.42 -2.84
N GLN A 149 3.49 15.02 -3.83
CA GLN A 149 2.83 15.93 -4.76
C GLN A 149 1.44 16.38 -4.29
N GLN A 150 0.98 15.95 -3.10
CA GLN A 150 -0.35 16.25 -2.55
C GLN A 150 -1.50 16.03 -3.54
N LEU A 151 -1.43 14.96 -4.34
CA LEU A 151 -2.41 14.70 -5.39
C LEU A 151 -3.73 14.21 -4.80
N VAL A 152 -4.85 14.75 -5.29
CA VAL A 152 -6.21 14.28 -4.95
C VAL A 152 -7.07 14.31 -6.22
N SER A 153 -7.53 13.14 -6.65
CA SER A 153 -8.43 12.92 -7.79
C SER A 153 -8.99 11.49 -7.75
N GLU A 154 -10.01 11.19 -8.55
CA GLU A 154 -10.53 9.81 -8.71
C GLU A 154 -9.45 8.83 -9.19
N ARG A 155 -8.54 9.30 -10.06
CA ARG A 155 -7.37 8.55 -10.54
C ARG A 155 -6.45 8.15 -9.38
N VAL A 156 -6.16 9.10 -8.48
CA VAL A 156 -5.36 8.87 -7.27
C VAL A 156 -6.04 7.88 -6.34
N VAL A 157 -7.34 8.03 -6.11
CA VAL A 157 -8.15 7.09 -5.33
C VAL A 157 -7.98 5.69 -5.90
N GLY A 158 -8.19 5.51 -7.20
CA GLY A 158 -8.04 4.22 -7.87
C GLY A 158 -6.65 3.58 -7.76
N LEU A 159 -5.57 4.36 -7.56
CA LEU A 159 -4.23 3.86 -7.28
C LEU A 159 -4.10 3.36 -5.82
N ILE A 160 -4.57 4.14 -4.85
CA ILE A 160 -4.47 3.80 -3.43
C ILE A 160 -5.38 2.61 -3.10
N GLU A 161 -6.54 2.51 -3.75
CA GLU A 161 -7.44 1.35 -3.67
C GLU A 161 -6.72 0.05 -4.06
N LYS A 162 -6.01 0.04 -5.20
CA LYS A 162 -5.20 -1.12 -5.63
C LYS A 162 -4.13 -1.46 -4.60
N CYS A 163 -3.43 -0.48 -4.05
CA CYS A 163 -2.46 -0.71 -2.96
C CYS A 163 -3.13 -1.37 -1.73
N ALA A 164 -4.31 -0.90 -1.32
CA ALA A 164 -5.03 -1.47 -0.19
C ALA A 164 -5.48 -2.92 -0.46
N ARG A 165 -6.05 -3.21 -1.64
CA ARG A 165 -6.43 -4.58 -2.03
C ARG A 165 -5.22 -5.52 -2.03
N PHE A 166 -4.08 -5.06 -2.55
CA PHE A 166 -2.81 -5.80 -2.48
C PHE A 166 -2.44 -6.15 -1.05
N HIS A 167 -2.46 -5.20 -0.12
CA HIS A 167 -2.14 -5.48 1.29
C HIS A 167 -3.12 -6.47 1.95
N ILE A 168 -4.41 -6.40 1.63
CA ILE A 168 -5.41 -7.35 2.15
C ILE A 168 -5.11 -8.76 1.62
N PHE A 169 -4.90 -8.88 0.30
CA PHE A 169 -4.56 -10.15 -0.34
C PHE A 169 -3.27 -10.74 0.25
N SER A 170 -2.21 -9.94 0.33
CA SER A 170 -0.91 -10.35 0.88
C SER A 170 -1.05 -10.79 2.34
N GLY A 171 -1.83 -10.07 3.15
CA GLY A 171 -2.05 -10.42 4.55
C GLY A 171 -2.69 -11.79 4.75
N TYR A 172 -3.52 -12.24 3.82
CA TYR A 172 -4.07 -13.59 3.79
C TYR A 172 -3.06 -14.60 3.19
N LYS A 173 -2.56 -14.32 1.99
CA LYS A 173 -1.72 -15.25 1.21
C LYS A 173 -0.40 -15.58 1.91
N LEU A 174 0.17 -14.62 2.64
CA LEU A 174 1.48 -14.73 3.29
C LEU A 174 1.38 -15.03 4.80
N ALA A 175 0.18 -15.13 5.37
CA ALA A 175 0.00 -15.45 6.79
C ALA A 175 0.80 -16.69 7.28
N PRO A 176 0.92 -17.78 6.49
CA PRO A 176 1.70 -18.95 6.88
C PRO A 176 3.22 -18.75 6.96
N PHE A 177 3.76 -17.63 6.46
CA PHE A 177 5.20 -17.40 6.28
C PHE A 177 5.78 -16.46 7.36
N SER A 178 5.18 -16.43 8.54
CA SER A 178 5.75 -15.76 9.71
C SER A 178 6.96 -16.55 10.25
N PRO A 179 8.08 -15.91 10.66
CA PRO A 179 8.29 -14.46 10.77
C PRO A 179 8.88 -13.78 9.53
N GLN A 180 9.11 -14.50 8.42
CA GLN A 180 9.69 -13.90 7.21
C GLN A 180 8.80 -12.80 6.62
N PHE A 181 7.49 -12.95 6.75
CA PHE A 181 6.50 -11.93 6.46
C PHE A 181 6.01 -11.25 7.75
N ASP A 182 6.22 -9.95 7.86
CA ASP A 182 5.75 -9.15 8.99
C ASP A 182 4.30 -8.69 8.78
N GLN A 183 3.36 -9.47 9.32
CA GLN A 183 1.92 -9.17 9.25
C GLN A 183 1.57 -7.81 9.88
N ARG A 184 2.28 -7.39 10.94
CA ARG A 184 2.02 -6.10 11.60
C ARG A 184 2.40 -4.95 10.67
N LEU A 185 3.57 -5.04 10.05
CA LEU A 185 4.02 -4.04 9.08
C LEU A 185 3.09 -3.99 7.85
N ASN A 186 2.58 -5.12 7.38
CA ASN A 186 1.60 -5.14 6.30
C ASN A 186 0.30 -4.42 6.70
N ILE A 187 -0.25 -4.71 7.89
CA ILE A 187 -1.45 -4.04 8.44
C ILE A 187 -1.21 -2.54 8.63
N GLU A 188 -0.02 -2.12 9.08
CA GLU A 188 0.32 -0.70 9.17
C GLU A 188 0.28 0.01 7.81
N ASN A 189 0.74 -0.64 6.74
CA ASN A 189 0.70 -0.05 5.39
C ASN A 189 -0.73 -0.03 4.83
N LEU A 190 -1.54 -1.06 5.11
CA LEU A 190 -2.98 -1.08 4.81
C LEU A 190 -3.71 0.07 5.51
N ASN A 191 -3.51 0.24 6.83
CA ASN A 191 -4.09 1.35 7.59
C ASN A 191 -3.71 2.72 7.01
N LYS A 192 -2.45 2.88 6.58
CA LYS A 192 -2.03 4.10 5.87
C LYS A 192 -2.78 4.27 4.54
N CYS A 193 -3.07 3.20 3.79
CA CYS A 193 -3.88 3.31 2.56
C CYS A 193 -5.30 3.77 2.90
N LEU A 194 -5.95 3.11 3.87
CA LEU A 194 -7.33 3.39 4.27
C LEU A 194 -7.48 4.83 4.79
N LEU A 195 -6.50 5.31 5.57
CA LEU A 195 -6.48 6.70 6.02
C LEU A 195 -6.37 7.70 4.84
N SER A 196 -5.46 7.45 3.89
CA SER A 196 -5.35 8.28 2.69
C SER A 196 -6.64 8.26 1.86
N LEU A 197 -7.28 7.10 1.72
CA LEU A 197 -8.57 6.97 1.03
C LEU A 197 -9.67 7.76 1.72
N ARG A 198 -9.78 7.68 3.05
CA ARG A 198 -10.74 8.46 3.84
C ARG A 198 -10.62 9.95 3.54
N HIS A 199 -9.40 10.50 3.60
CA HIS A 199 -9.16 11.90 3.27
C HIS A 199 -9.51 12.24 1.82
N CYS A 200 -9.12 11.39 0.85
CA CYS A 200 -9.45 11.60 -0.56
C CYS A 200 -10.97 11.59 -0.79
N TYR A 201 -11.69 10.64 -0.22
CA TYR A 201 -13.15 10.56 -0.31
C TYR A 201 -13.83 11.79 0.28
N ASP A 202 -13.37 12.25 1.45
CA ASP A 202 -13.92 13.46 2.07
C ASP A 202 -13.65 14.71 1.22
N ASP A 203 -12.43 14.86 0.70
CA ASP A 203 -12.04 15.99 -0.16
C ASP A 203 -12.80 16.01 -1.49
N LEU A 204 -13.03 14.85 -2.09
CA LEU A 204 -13.79 14.70 -3.33
C LEU A 204 -15.29 14.88 -3.10
N ALA A 205 -15.83 14.38 -1.99
CA ALA A 205 -17.23 14.57 -1.63
C ALA A 205 -17.57 16.05 -1.41
N ARG A 206 -16.66 16.84 -0.80
CA ARG A 206 -16.82 18.31 -0.69
C ARG A 206 -16.87 19.01 -2.05
N LYS A 207 -16.36 18.37 -3.10
CA LYS A 207 -16.42 18.82 -4.50
C LYS A 207 -17.59 18.17 -5.26
N ASN A 208 -18.49 17.46 -4.58
CA ASN A 208 -19.60 16.69 -5.16
C ASN A 208 -19.14 15.58 -6.13
N ILE A 209 -17.95 15.02 -5.93
CA ILE A 209 -17.43 13.89 -6.69
C ILE A 209 -17.62 12.61 -5.85
N ILE A 210 -18.40 11.67 -6.36
CA ILE A 210 -18.70 10.40 -5.70
C ILE A 210 -17.75 9.33 -6.21
N CYS A 211 -17.01 8.69 -5.30
CA CYS A 211 -16.14 7.57 -5.65
C CYS A 211 -16.91 6.24 -5.56
N PRO A 212 -17.00 5.45 -6.64
CA PRO A 212 -17.88 4.27 -6.71
C PRO A 212 -17.50 3.15 -5.73
N ASN A 213 -16.23 3.06 -5.35
CA ASN A 213 -15.73 2.00 -4.47
C ASN A 213 -15.65 2.44 -2.99
N GLU A 214 -16.12 3.63 -2.61
CA GLU A 214 -15.98 4.09 -1.22
C GLU A 214 -16.57 3.08 -0.21
N ALA A 215 -17.76 2.54 -0.48
CA ALA A 215 -18.40 1.55 0.38
C ALA A 215 -17.57 0.26 0.56
N GLU A 216 -16.85 -0.16 -0.49
CA GLU A 216 -15.95 -1.31 -0.43
C GLU A 216 -14.85 -1.09 0.61
N PHE A 217 -14.16 0.06 0.56
CA PHE A 217 -13.07 0.37 1.49
C PHE A 217 -13.54 0.72 2.89
N ARG A 218 -14.75 1.28 3.03
CA ARG A 218 -15.39 1.48 4.34
C ARG A 218 -15.72 0.14 5.00
N SER A 219 -16.14 -0.86 4.21
CA SER A 219 -16.33 -2.22 4.71
C SER A 219 -15.01 -2.85 5.16
N TYR A 220 -13.89 -2.59 4.47
CA TYR A 220 -12.57 -3.04 4.91
C TYR A 220 -12.12 -2.37 6.20
N ASP A 221 -12.39 -1.08 6.37
CA ASP A 221 -12.10 -0.33 7.61
C ASP A 221 -12.83 -0.93 8.81
N ILE A 222 -14.09 -1.35 8.65
CA ILE A 222 -14.87 -2.06 9.68
C ILE A 222 -14.23 -3.41 10.02
N LEU A 223 -13.99 -4.25 9.00
CA LEU A 223 -13.50 -5.62 9.21
C LEU A 223 -12.05 -5.68 9.71
N LEU A 224 -11.23 -4.68 9.42
CA LEU A 224 -9.88 -4.58 9.95
C LEU A 224 -9.87 -4.21 11.45
N ASN A 225 -10.94 -3.56 11.93
CA ASN A 225 -11.06 -3.05 13.29
C ASN A 225 -12.16 -3.76 14.11
N LEU A 226 -12.40 -5.06 13.85
CA LEU A 226 -13.40 -5.86 14.59
C LEU A 226 -13.17 -5.89 16.12
N CYS A 227 -11.92 -5.74 16.56
CA CYS A 227 -11.60 -5.69 17.98
C CYS A 227 -11.84 -4.30 18.61
N ASP A 228 -12.07 -3.24 17.81
CA ASP A 228 -12.33 -1.89 18.32
C ASP A 228 -13.79 -1.76 18.76
N SER A 229 -14.00 -1.57 20.06
CA SER A 229 -15.33 -1.29 20.65
C SER A 229 -16.07 -0.10 20.02
N ASN A 230 -15.36 0.82 19.36
CA ASN A 230 -15.94 1.99 18.70
C ASN A 230 -16.30 1.78 17.22
N VAL A 231 -16.12 0.58 16.66
CA VAL A 231 -16.32 0.33 15.21
C VAL A 231 -17.72 0.75 14.73
N PHE A 232 -18.77 0.51 15.52
CA PHE A 232 -20.14 0.92 15.18
C PHE A 232 -20.31 2.45 15.21
N ASN A 233 -19.77 3.10 16.24
CA ASN A 233 -19.84 4.56 16.37
C ASN A 233 -19.11 5.28 15.24
N GLN A 234 -17.96 4.75 14.81
CA GLN A 234 -17.21 5.26 13.66
C GLN A 234 -18.01 5.06 12.36
N SER A 235 -18.68 3.91 12.22
CA SER A 235 -19.49 3.59 11.04
C SER A 235 -20.72 4.49 10.90
N CYS A 236 -21.32 4.91 12.01
CA CYS A 236 -22.43 5.87 12.02
C CYS A 236 -22.05 7.27 11.52
N GLN A 237 -20.75 7.59 11.45
CA GLN A 237 -20.27 8.88 10.92
C GLN A 237 -20.18 8.91 9.39
N TYR A 238 -20.35 7.76 8.72
CA TYR A 238 -20.34 7.72 7.26
C TYR A 238 -21.58 8.42 6.69
N ARG A 239 -21.53 8.80 5.39
CA ARG A 239 -22.72 9.35 4.71
C ARG A 239 -23.80 8.28 4.58
N GLU A 240 -25.07 8.70 4.55
CA GLU A 240 -26.23 7.79 4.56
C GLU A 240 -26.17 6.75 3.42
N GLU A 241 -25.74 7.18 2.23
CA GLU A 241 -25.63 6.30 1.05
C GLU A 241 -24.55 5.22 1.25
N ILE A 242 -23.50 5.53 2.00
CA ILE A 242 -22.44 4.58 2.35
C ILE A 242 -22.92 3.63 3.44
N GLN A 243 -23.62 4.15 4.46
CA GLN A 243 -24.16 3.32 5.54
C GLN A 243 -25.16 2.30 4.97
N SER A 244 -26.06 2.72 4.09
CA SER A 244 -27.08 1.84 3.48
C SER A 244 -26.52 0.83 2.47
N ASN A 245 -25.23 0.92 2.11
CA ASN A 245 -24.64 0.03 1.11
C ASN A 245 -24.51 -1.40 1.65
N ASN A 246 -24.87 -2.39 0.82
CA ASN A 246 -24.83 -3.81 1.18
C ASN A 246 -23.45 -4.29 1.66
N LEU A 247 -22.35 -3.78 1.10
CA LEU A 247 -21.00 -4.17 1.53
C LEU A 247 -20.72 -3.72 2.97
N VAL A 248 -21.19 -2.52 3.32
CA VAL A 248 -21.03 -1.94 4.66
C VAL A 248 -21.97 -2.63 5.64
N GLN A 249 -23.24 -2.84 5.28
CA GLN A 249 -24.21 -3.57 6.10
C GLN A 249 -23.74 -4.99 6.41
N ASN A 250 -23.22 -5.72 5.41
CA ASN A 250 -22.66 -7.05 5.61
C ASN A 250 -21.46 -7.03 6.57
N ALA A 251 -20.56 -6.05 6.44
CA ALA A 251 -19.43 -5.89 7.36
C ALA A 251 -19.89 -5.57 8.80
N LEU A 252 -20.96 -4.78 8.97
CA LEU A 252 -21.55 -4.47 10.27
C LEU A 252 -22.22 -5.71 10.90
N GLU A 253 -22.89 -6.55 10.11
CA GLU A 253 -23.44 -7.83 10.57
C GLU A 253 -22.34 -8.79 11.03
N ILE A 254 -21.22 -8.84 10.30
CA ILE A 254 -20.04 -9.61 10.71
C ILE A 254 -19.49 -9.05 12.02
N ALA A 255 -19.34 -7.72 12.14
CA ALA A 255 -18.89 -7.07 13.36
C ALA A 255 -19.83 -7.34 14.55
N LEU A 256 -21.15 -7.32 14.34
CA LEU A 256 -22.12 -7.63 15.38
C LEU A 256 -21.99 -9.08 15.85
N SER A 257 -21.84 -10.03 14.92
CA SER A 257 -21.62 -11.44 15.28
C SER A 257 -20.32 -11.66 16.06
N PHE A 258 -19.27 -10.88 15.75
CA PHE A 258 -18.01 -10.87 16.49
C PHE A 258 -18.19 -10.35 17.92
N HIS A 259 -18.80 -9.17 18.09
CA HIS A 259 -18.97 -8.54 19.41
C HIS A 259 -20.01 -9.24 20.32
N THR A 260 -20.92 -10.03 19.74
CA THR A 260 -21.91 -10.82 20.49
C THR A 260 -21.45 -12.25 20.77
N ASP A 261 -20.18 -12.59 20.48
CA ASP A 261 -19.63 -13.94 20.60
C ASP A 261 -20.42 -15.01 19.81
N ASN A 262 -21.15 -14.61 18.76
CA ASN A 262 -21.91 -15.52 17.91
C ASN A 262 -21.02 -16.07 16.78
N ILE A 263 -20.10 -16.94 17.17
CA ILE A 263 -19.08 -17.51 16.27
C ILE A 263 -19.72 -18.26 15.09
N SER A 264 -20.82 -18.98 15.30
CA SER A 264 -21.50 -19.69 14.21
C SER A 264 -22.06 -18.72 13.17
N ARG A 265 -22.70 -17.64 13.61
CA ARG A 265 -23.19 -16.58 12.71
C ARG A 265 -22.03 -15.91 11.95
N PHE A 266 -20.90 -15.68 12.63
CA PHE A 266 -19.70 -15.12 12.01
C PHE A 266 -19.20 -15.98 10.85
N PHE A 267 -18.99 -17.28 11.07
CA PHE A 267 -18.52 -18.18 10.00
C PHE A 267 -19.54 -18.29 8.86
N ILE A 268 -20.85 -18.34 9.17
CA ILE A 268 -21.91 -18.35 8.14
C ILE A 268 -21.83 -17.09 7.27
N LEU A 269 -21.70 -15.90 7.87
CA LEU A 269 -21.58 -14.63 7.15
C LEU A 269 -20.33 -14.57 6.28
N VAL A 270 -19.17 -14.93 6.84
CA VAL A 270 -17.91 -14.91 6.09
C VAL A 270 -17.95 -15.90 4.92
N ALA A 271 -18.59 -17.05 5.10
CA ALA A 271 -18.74 -18.06 4.07
C ALA A 271 -19.74 -17.68 2.95
N ALA A 272 -20.68 -16.77 3.23
CA ALA A 272 -21.76 -16.37 2.32
C ALA A 272 -21.25 -15.69 1.04
N GLU A 273 -21.98 -15.82 -0.07
CA GLU A 273 -21.56 -15.30 -1.38
C GLU A 273 -21.47 -13.76 -1.40
N GLU A 274 -22.27 -13.09 -0.58
CA GLU A 274 -22.31 -11.64 -0.42
C GLU A 274 -21.03 -11.07 0.20
N THR A 275 -20.31 -11.89 0.99
CA THR A 275 -19.01 -11.51 1.54
C THR A 275 -17.94 -11.74 0.50
N SER A 276 -17.36 -10.64 -0.01
CA SER A 276 -16.30 -10.71 -1.01
C SER A 276 -15.08 -11.46 -0.49
N PHE A 277 -14.24 -11.95 -1.42
CA PHE A 277 -12.98 -12.61 -1.10
C PHE A 277 -12.11 -11.75 -0.17
N LEU A 278 -11.89 -10.47 -0.48
CA LEU A 278 -11.05 -9.57 0.32
C LEU A 278 -11.66 -9.24 1.69
N GLN A 279 -12.98 -9.14 1.82
CA GLN A 279 -13.64 -9.05 3.14
C GLN A 279 -13.36 -10.32 3.96
N SER A 280 -13.44 -11.49 3.33
CA SER A 280 -13.15 -12.78 3.98
C SER A 280 -11.68 -12.91 4.40
N CYS A 281 -10.74 -12.38 3.60
CA CYS A 281 -9.32 -12.30 3.94
C CYS A 281 -9.07 -11.51 5.24
N LEU A 282 -9.80 -10.43 5.49
CA LEU A 282 -9.67 -9.66 6.74
C LEU A 282 -10.17 -10.45 7.94
N CYS A 283 -11.27 -11.19 7.78
CA CYS A 283 -11.85 -12.04 8.83
C CYS A 283 -10.99 -13.27 9.16
N TYR A 284 -10.17 -13.74 8.22
CA TYR A 284 -9.33 -14.94 8.37
C TYR A 284 -8.47 -14.93 9.63
N ASN A 285 -7.94 -13.77 10.02
CA ASN A 285 -7.07 -13.62 11.19
C ASN A 285 -7.76 -14.04 12.52
N HIS A 286 -9.09 -14.12 12.54
CA HIS A 286 -9.87 -14.50 13.73
C HIS A 286 -10.25 -15.98 13.76
N PHE A 287 -10.11 -16.71 12.65
CA PHE A 287 -10.62 -18.08 12.52
C PHE A 287 -10.02 -19.02 13.57
N GLN A 288 -8.70 -18.99 13.75
CA GLN A 288 -8.03 -19.89 14.69
C GLN A 288 -8.38 -19.59 16.14
N ALA A 289 -8.51 -18.30 16.49
CA ALA A 289 -8.93 -17.88 17.83
C ALA A 289 -10.36 -18.35 18.12
N PHE A 290 -11.28 -18.18 17.17
CA PHE A 290 -12.66 -18.64 17.29
C PHE A 290 -12.80 -20.16 17.35
N ARG A 291 -12.04 -20.91 16.54
CA ARG A 291 -11.99 -22.38 16.65
C ARG A 291 -11.48 -22.82 18.02
N SER A 292 -10.46 -22.15 18.56
CA SER A 292 -9.96 -22.42 19.90
C SER A 292 -11.04 -22.14 20.97
N GLN A 293 -11.79 -21.04 20.84
CA GLN A 293 -12.91 -20.72 21.72
C GLN A 293 -14.05 -21.74 21.63
N LEU A 294 -14.43 -22.15 20.43
CA LEU A 294 -15.38 -23.25 20.21
C LEU A 294 -14.90 -24.55 20.85
N LEU A 295 -13.60 -24.84 20.80
CA LEU A 295 -13.03 -26.05 21.38
C LEU A 295 -13.13 -26.03 22.90
N MET A 296 -12.85 -24.89 23.52
CA MET A 296 -13.05 -24.71 24.96
C MET A 296 -14.52 -24.85 25.37
N GLN A 297 -15.45 -24.38 24.55
CA GLN A 297 -16.89 -24.57 24.78
C GLN A 297 -17.26 -26.05 24.65
N ALA A 298 -16.81 -26.71 23.59
CA ALA A 298 -17.04 -28.13 23.33
C ALA A 298 -16.49 -29.02 24.46
N ALA A 299 -15.31 -28.71 25.00
CA ALA A 299 -14.71 -29.44 26.13
C ALA A 299 -15.57 -29.40 27.41
N LYS A 300 -16.40 -28.36 27.58
CA LYS A 300 -17.32 -28.24 28.72
C LYS A 300 -18.67 -28.93 28.47
N SER A 301 -19.12 -28.96 27.21
CA SER A 301 -20.45 -29.47 26.86
C SER A 301 -20.47 -30.90 26.36
N PHE A 302 -19.38 -31.38 25.74
CA PHE A 302 -19.32 -32.72 25.17
C PHE A 302 -18.73 -33.69 26.20
N THR A 303 -19.52 -34.67 26.62
CA THR A 303 -19.12 -35.67 27.64
C THR A 303 -18.87 -37.06 27.05
N ALA A 304 -19.00 -37.22 25.73
CA ALA A 304 -18.97 -38.49 25.02
C ALA A 304 -18.00 -38.46 23.82
N GLU A 305 -17.80 -39.62 23.22
CA GLU A 305 -17.14 -39.76 21.92
C GLU A 305 -17.96 -39.06 20.83
N ASN A 306 -17.32 -38.17 20.07
CA ASN A 306 -17.97 -37.46 18.97
C ASN A 306 -17.41 -37.95 17.64
N ASN A 307 -18.29 -38.11 16.66
CA ASN A 307 -17.90 -38.43 15.29
C ASN A 307 -17.13 -37.26 14.66
N LEU A 308 -16.02 -37.55 13.96
CA LEU A 308 -15.19 -36.54 13.33
C LEU A 308 -15.97 -35.66 12.35
N ASN A 309 -16.88 -36.21 11.54
CA ASN A 309 -17.64 -35.45 10.54
C ASN A 309 -18.52 -34.36 11.20
N TYR A 310 -19.08 -34.67 12.36
CA TYR A 310 -19.82 -33.69 13.17
C TYR A 310 -18.89 -32.59 13.68
N LEU A 311 -17.70 -32.95 14.20
CA LEU A 311 -16.72 -31.99 14.67
C LEU A 311 -16.16 -31.11 13.54
N THR A 312 -15.91 -31.68 12.37
CA THR A 312 -15.49 -30.94 11.16
C THR A 312 -16.49 -29.84 10.83
N SER A 313 -17.78 -30.15 10.85
CA SER A 313 -18.85 -29.16 10.66
C SER A 313 -18.92 -28.16 11.80
N PHE A 314 -18.80 -28.61 13.06
CA PHE A 314 -18.88 -27.77 14.26
C PHE A 314 -17.75 -26.73 14.34
N PHE A 315 -16.53 -27.10 13.92
CA PHE A 315 -15.35 -26.22 13.89
C PHE A 315 -15.16 -25.51 12.55
N PHE A 316 -16.13 -25.62 11.64
CA PHE A 316 -16.12 -24.95 10.34
C PHE A 316 -14.90 -25.34 9.48
N PHE A 317 -14.41 -26.57 9.58
CA PHE A 317 -13.46 -27.14 8.63
C PHE A 317 -14.21 -27.75 7.45
N GLU A 318 -13.64 -27.74 6.24
CA GLU A 318 -14.22 -28.47 5.11
C GLU A 318 -13.65 -29.89 4.97
N LYS A 319 -12.48 -30.18 5.56
CA LYS A 319 -11.84 -31.49 5.50
C LYS A 319 -11.67 -32.06 6.89
N ASP A 320 -12.04 -33.33 7.04
CA ASP A 320 -11.85 -34.09 8.27
C ASP A 320 -10.38 -34.16 8.69
N LYS A 321 -9.46 -34.20 7.72
CA LYS A 321 -8.01 -34.16 7.99
C LYS A 321 -7.59 -32.88 8.70
N ASP A 322 -8.03 -31.72 8.22
CA ASP A 322 -7.63 -30.42 8.80
C ASP A 322 -8.24 -30.25 10.21
N CYS A 323 -9.49 -30.71 10.39
CA CYS A 323 -10.13 -30.79 11.70
C CYS A 323 -9.38 -31.73 12.66
N LEU A 324 -8.99 -32.91 12.19
CA LEU A 324 -8.23 -33.88 12.99
C LEU A 324 -6.86 -33.34 13.38
N ASP A 325 -6.16 -32.67 12.46
CA ASP A 325 -4.86 -32.03 12.73
C ASP A 325 -5.02 -30.92 13.78
N PHE A 326 -6.09 -30.12 13.71
CA PHE A 326 -6.44 -29.12 14.73
C PHE A 326 -6.72 -29.75 16.09
N LEU A 327 -7.58 -30.77 16.15
CA LEU A 327 -7.93 -31.46 17.39
C LEU A 327 -6.71 -32.13 18.03
N THR A 328 -5.86 -32.75 17.21
CA THR A 328 -4.59 -33.37 17.66
C THR A 328 -3.64 -32.32 18.22
N TYR A 329 -3.51 -31.18 17.53
CA TYR A 329 -2.69 -30.06 17.99
C TYR A 329 -3.11 -29.59 19.38
N HIS A 330 -4.42 -29.45 19.62
CA HIS A 330 -4.97 -29.05 20.92
C HIS A 330 -5.06 -30.17 21.97
N GLY A 331 -4.50 -31.35 21.69
CA GLY A 331 -4.37 -32.45 22.66
C GLY A 331 -5.64 -33.29 22.86
N CYS A 332 -6.59 -33.24 21.92
CA CYS A 332 -7.79 -34.10 21.98
C CYS A 332 -7.41 -35.58 21.78
N THR A 333 -8.13 -36.49 22.46
CA THR A 333 -7.84 -37.94 22.39
C THR A 333 -8.61 -38.58 21.24
N ILE A 334 -7.89 -39.16 20.28
CA ILE A 334 -8.46 -39.94 19.17
C ILE A 334 -8.62 -41.39 19.62
N LYS A 335 -9.83 -41.96 19.50
CA LYS A 335 -10.14 -43.32 19.98
C LYS A 335 -10.17 -44.34 18.85
N GLU A 336 -10.86 -44.04 17.76
CA GLU A 336 -10.87 -44.86 16.55
C GLU A 336 -10.39 -44.01 15.37
N SER A 337 -9.57 -44.57 14.47
CA SER A 337 -8.93 -43.83 13.36
C SER A 337 -9.28 -44.43 11.99
N ARG A 338 -10.41 -45.12 11.88
CA ARG A 338 -10.90 -45.66 10.59
C ARG A 338 -11.66 -44.55 9.84
N PRO A 339 -11.48 -44.41 8.51
CA PRO A 339 -12.02 -43.28 7.73
C PRO A 339 -13.50 -42.96 7.96
N GLU A 340 -14.33 -43.95 8.25
CA GLU A 340 -15.79 -43.79 8.42
C GLU A 340 -16.26 -43.85 9.89
N ARG A 341 -15.35 -44.06 10.84
CA ARG A 341 -15.67 -44.22 12.27
C ARG A 341 -14.73 -43.46 13.19
N THR A 342 -14.01 -42.45 12.68
CA THR A 342 -13.11 -41.69 13.55
C THR A 342 -13.91 -41.00 14.65
N THR A 343 -13.64 -41.37 15.90
CA THR A 343 -14.24 -40.74 17.08
C THR A 343 -13.19 -40.05 17.92
N VAL A 344 -13.55 -38.88 18.43
CA VAL A 344 -12.67 -38.03 19.23
C VAL A 344 -13.34 -37.74 20.57
N VAL A 345 -12.55 -37.83 21.64
CA VAL A 345 -12.91 -37.39 22.98
C VAL A 345 -12.22 -36.06 23.27
N ILE A 346 -13.03 -35.05 23.53
CA ILE A 346 -12.57 -33.71 23.91
C ILE A 346 -12.54 -33.65 25.44
N ALA A 347 -11.53 -34.26 26.06
CA ALA A 347 -11.45 -34.38 27.53
C ALA A 347 -10.88 -33.13 28.21
N THR A 348 -9.87 -32.50 27.61
CA THR A 348 -9.26 -31.24 28.05
C THR A 348 -8.53 -30.62 26.87
N ALA A 349 -8.87 -29.38 26.51
CA ALA A 349 -8.07 -28.61 25.56
C ALA A 349 -6.85 -28.05 26.31
N SER A 350 -5.65 -28.53 25.99
CA SER A 350 -4.44 -27.83 26.44
C SER A 350 -4.30 -26.58 25.56
N PRO A 351 -4.25 -25.37 26.14
CA PRO A 351 -3.96 -24.18 25.35
C PRO A 351 -2.53 -24.30 24.84
N GLN A 352 -2.38 -24.69 23.58
CA GLN A 352 -1.11 -24.58 22.89
C GLN A 352 -0.79 -23.09 22.73
N SER A 353 0.42 -22.69 23.07
CA SER A 353 0.83 -21.28 23.09
C SER A 353 1.01 -20.68 21.69
N GLU A 354 1.19 -21.52 20.67
CA GLU A 354 1.39 -21.08 19.30
C GLU A 354 0.09 -21.24 18.49
N LEU A 355 -0.26 -20.23 17.71
CA LEU A 355 -1.35 -20.37 16.74
C LEU A 355 -0.75 -21.04 15.50
N LYS A 356 -1.13 -22.28 15.25
CA LYS A 356 -0.83 -22.96 13.98
C LYS A 356 -1.88 -22.58 12.94
N ASP A 357 -1.44 -22.25 11.74
CA ASP A 357 -2.35 -22.02 10.62
C ASP A 357 -2.83 -23.35 10.05
N PHE A 358 -4.14 -23.48 9.86
CA PHE A 358 -4.77 -24.67 9.28
C PHE A 358 -5.43 -24.26 7.96
N PRO A 359 -5.31 -25.08 6.90
CA PRO A 359 -5.92 -24.76 5.62
C PRO A 359 -7.41 -24.42 5.78
N ASP A 360 -7.79 -23.22 5.32
CA ASP A 360 -9.18 -22.79 5.34
C ASP A 360 -9.69 -22.50 3.92
N PRO A 361 -10.47 -23.42 3.36
CA PRO A 361 -11.06 -23.22 2.05
C PRO A 361 -12.21 -22.21 2.00
N ILE A 362 -12.78 -21.76 3.13
CA ILE A 362 -13.86 -20.75 3.15
C ILE A 362 -13.45 -19.49 2.38
N VAL A 363 -12.19 -19.07 2.56
CA VAL A 363 -11.62 -17.90 1.88
C VAL A 363 -11.13 -18.27 0.48
N SER A 364 -10.31 -19.32 0.34
CA SER A 364 -9.68 -19.64 -0.95
C SER A 364 -10.66 -20.11 -2.03
N ARG A 365 -11.81 -20.72 -1.67
CA ARG A 365 -12.85 -21.10 -2.64
C ARG A 365 -13.52 -19.90 -3.32
N LYS A 366 -13.41 -18.70 -2.73
CA LYS A 366 -13.93 -17.45 -3.29
C LYS A 366 -13.00 -16.85 -4.35
N ILE A 367 -11.80 -17.40 -4.53
CA ILE A 367 -10.88 -16.99 -5.59
C ILE A 367 -11.40 -17.56 -6.91
N ASN A 368 -11.80 -16.67 -7.82
CA ASN A 368 -12.34 -17.04 -9.14
C ASN A 368 -11.62 -16.34 -10.31
N CYS A 369 -10.60 -15.55 -10.02
CA CYS A 369 -9.85 -14.73 -10.97
C CYS A 369 -8.38 -14.61 -10.54
N SER A 370 -7.54 -14.01 -11.38
CA SER A 370 -6.11 -13.88 -11.09
C SER A 370 -5.83 -12.85 -9.98
N VAL A 371 -4.60 -12.83 -9.46
CA VAL A 371 -4.22 -11.88 -8.39
C VAL A 371 -4.30 -10.45 -8.91
N SER A 372 -3.86 -10.22 -10.14
CA SER A 372 -3.97 -8.93 -10.79
C SER A 372 -5.43 -8.50 -10.95
N GLU A 373 -6.33 -9.41 -11.31
CA GLU A 373 -7.77 -9.09 -11.44
C GLU A 373 -8.43 -8.74 -10.10
N ILE A 374 -8.05 -9.44 -9.01
CA ILE A 374 -8.50 -9.14 -7.64
C ILE A 374 -8.07 -7.72 -7.24
N ILE A 375 -6.80 -7.36 -7.47
CA ILE A 375 -6.25 -6.07 -7.07
C ILE A 375 -6.78 -4.95 -7.96
N TYR A 376 -6.84 -5.18 -9.26
CA TYR A 376 -7.25 -4.19 -10.26
C TYR A 376 -8.75 -3.98 -10.30
N LYS A 377 -9.54 -4.97 -9.85
CA LYS A 377 -11.01 -5.04 -9.97
C LYS A 377 -11.44 -5.09 -11.44
N GLY A 378 -10.87 -6.04 -12.16
CA GLY A 378 -11.04 -6.23 -13.61
C GLY A 378 -9.71 -6.58 -14.27
N ILE A 379 -9.70 -6.77 -15.58
CA ILE A 379 -8.48 -7.12 -16.32
C ILE A 379 -7.56 -5.89 -16.39
N PRO A 380 -6.32 -5.94 -15.86
CA PRO A 380 -5.37 -4.85 -16.01
C PRO A 380 -5.04 -4.60 -17.49
N PRO A 381 -4.95 -3.34 -17.94
CA PRO A 381 -4.55 -3.04 -19.30
C PRO A 381 -3.07 -3.38 -19.48
N LYS A 382 -2.75 -4.03 -20.61
CA LYS A 382 -1.35 -4.19 -21.01
C LYS A 382 -0.79 -2.84 -21.41
N VAL A 383 0.33 -2.45 -20.80
CA VAL A 383 1.01 -1.18 -21.08
C VAL A 383 2.39 -1.44 -21.63
N LYS A 384 2.84 -0.55 -22.51
CA LYS A 384 4.22 -0.54 -23.00
C LYS A 384 4.99 0.56 -22.25
N PRO A 385 5.98 0.21 -21.43
CA PRO A 385 6.81 1.20 -20.76
C PRO A 385 7.49 2.15 -21.75
N PRO A 386 7.67 3.43 -21.39
CA PRO A 386 8.46 4.36 -22.17
C PRO A 386 9.93 3.91 -22.20
N LYS A 387 10.64 4.20 -23.30
CA LYS A 387 12.08 3.97 -23.35
C LYS A 387 12.80 4.80 -22.31
N ALA A 388 13.76 4.19 -21.63
CA ALA A 388 14.57 4.84 -20.62
C ALA A 388 15.44 5.94 -21.25
N THR A 389 15.46 7.11 -20.61
CA THR A 389 16.36 8.19 -21.01
C THR A 389 17.79 7.84 -20.64
N ASN A 390 18.74 8.07 -21.53
CA ASN A 390 20.16 7.98 -21.22
C ASN A 390 20.82 9.32 -21.55
N SER A 391 21.34 9.98 -20.52
CA SER A 391 22.03 11.26 -20.61
C SER A 391 23.46 11.13 -21.16
N PHE A 392 23.97 9.89 -21.25
CA PHE A 392 25.30 9.55 -21.69
C PHE A 392 25.27 8.92 -23.09
N ASP A 393 26.20 9.33 -23.96
CA ASP A 393 26.37 8.72 -25.28
C ASP A 393 27.07 7.36 -25.23
N SER A 394 27.28 6.76 -26.40
CA SER A 394 27.99 5.48 -26.54
C SER A 394 29.49 5.55 -26.21
N GLN A 395 30.03 6.75 -25.95
CA GLN A 395 31.40 6.97 -25.48
C GLN A 395 31.41 7.38 -24.00
N ASP A 396 30.33 7.12 -23.27
CA ASP A 396 30.17 7.44 -21.86
C ASP A 396 30.33 8.93 -21.52
N ARG A 397 30.03 9.82 -22.47
CA ARG A 397 30.04 11.27 -22.25
C ARG A 397 28.65 11.79 -21.93
N TYR A 398 28.55 12.64 -20.92
CA TYR A 398 27.30 13.32 -20.57
C TYR A 398 26.97 14.43 -21.57
N VAL A 399 26.09 14.13 -22.54
CA VAL A 399 25.82 15.02 -23.69
C VAL A 399 24.34 15.34 -23.89
N HIS A 400 23.43 14.47 -23.47
CA HIS A 400 22.02 14.58 -23.81
C HIS A 400 21.11 14.46 -22.60
N ASP A 401 21.08 15.49 -21.75
CA ASP A 401 20.19 15.51 -20.59
C ASP A 401 18.98 16.44 -20.81
N PRO A 402 17.77 15.89 -21.07
CA PRO A 402 16.57 16.67 -21.28
C PRO A 402 16.15 17.49 -20.05
N ILE A 403 16.42 17.00 -18.84
CA ILE A 403 16.10 17.66 -17.58
C ILE A 403 16.98 18.91 -17.45
N LEU A 404 18.28 18.78 -17.70
CA LEU A 404 19.21 19.90 -17.67
C LEU A 404 18.86 20.95 -18.72
N MET A 405 18.59 20.54 -19.96
CA MET A 405 18.27 21.48 -21.04
C MET A 405 17.01 22.27 -20.73
N LYS A 406 15.94 21.61 -20.26
CA LYS A 406 14.71 22.27 -19.86
C LYS A 406 14.94 23.26 -18.71
N PHE A 407 15.69 22.86 -17.69
CA PHE A 407 15.99 23.72 -16.55
C PHE A 407 16.79 24.98 -16.95
N LEU A 408 17.78 24.84 -17.84
CA LEU A 408 18.55 25.97 -18.34
C LEU A 408 17.70 26.94 -19.18
N GLN A 409 16.73 26.42 -19.95
CA GLN A 409 15.78 27.23 -20.69
C GLN A 409 14.89 28.05 -19.74
N GLU A 410 14.30 27.41 -18.73
CA GLU A 410 13.43 28.07 -17.74
C GLU A 410 14.15 29.21 -17.00
N ILE A 411 15.41 29.01 -16.61
CA ILE A 411 16.21 30.06 -15.98
C ILE A 411 16.52 31.20 -16.96
N GLY A 412 16.82 30.88 -18.22
CA GLY A 412 17.09 31.89 -19.26
C GLY A 412 15.90 32.81 -19.50
N GLU A 413 14.70 32.25 -19.62
CA GLU A 413 13.45 32.99 -19.82
C GLU A 413 13.08 33.88 -18.61
N GLN A 414 13.37 33.42 -17.38
CA GLN A 414 13.17 34.21 -16.15
C GLN A 414 14.12 35.42 -16.06
N SER A 415 15.36 35.29 -16.54
CA SER A 415 16.28 36.44 -16.62
C SER A 415 15.81 37.50 -17.62
N GLU A 416 15.24 37.11 -18.76
CA GLU A 416 14.72 38.05 -19.77
C GLU A 416 13.43 38.77 -19.32
N THR A 417 12.51 38.05 -18.67
CA THR A 417 11.28 38.66 -18.11
C THR A 417 11.57 39.63 -16.95
N THR A 418 12.62 39.39 -16.16
CA THR A 418 13.05 40.32 -15.09
C THR A 418 13.72 41.58 -15.65
N ILE A 419 14.41 41.47 -16.79
CA ILE A 419 15.00 42.63 -17.50
C ILE A 419 13.89 43.50 -18.11
N ASN A 420 12.83 42.91 -18.68
CA ASN A 420 11.69 43.66 -19.23
C ASN A 420 10.77 44.31 -18.17
N ARG A 421 10.83 43.91 -16.90
CA ARG A 421 10.15 44.62 -15.80
C ARG A 421 10.91 45.84 -15.29
N LYS A 422 12.20 46.00 -15.65
CA LYS A 422 13.03 47.15 -15.21
C LYS A 422 13.03 48.34 -16.19
N SER A 423 12.27 48.28 -17.29
CA SER A 423 12.27 49.31 -18.34
C SER A 423 11.02 50.21 -18.40
N THR A 424 10.11 50.14 -17.42
CA THR A 424 9.01 51.11 -17.30
C THR A 424 9.28 52.12 -16.17
N PRO A 425 9.42 53.43 -16.47
CA PRO A 425 9.57 54.44 -15.42
C PRO A 425 8.26 54.60 -14.65
N PHE A 426 8.31 54.38 -13.34
CA PHE A 426 7.20 54.62 -12.41
C PHE A 426 6.87 56.13 -12.35
N SER A 427 5.68 56.50 -12.79
CA SER A 427 5.04 57.78 -12.47
C SER A 427 4.23 57.63 -11.18
N PHE A 428 4.54 58.45 -10.16
CA PHE A 428 3.75 58.55 -8.93
C PHE A 428 2.44 59.34 -9.17
N GLY A 429 1.32 58.79 -8.73
CA GLY A 429 0.02 59.46 -8.62
C GLY A 429 -0.83 58.77 -7.54
N PRO A 430 -1.65 59.50 -6.77
CA PRO A 430 -1.92 59.18 -5.36
C PRO A 430 -3.05 58.16 -5.13
N SER A 431 -2.97 57.58 -3.94
CA SER A 431 -3.90 56.63 -3.31
C SER A 431 -5.36 57.08 -3.28
N SER A 432 -6.26 56.16 -3.61
CA SER A 432 -7.64 56.16 -3.12
C SER A 432 -7.97 54.78 -2.54
N ASN A 433 -8.32 54.78 -1.26
CA ASN A 433 -8.93 53.67 -0.53
C ASN A 433 -10.14 53.12 -1.30
N ASP A 434 -10.28 51.79 -1.34
CA ASP A 434 -11.57 51.17 -1.06
C ASP A 434 -11.42 49.72 -0.58
N LYS A 435 -12.15 49.41 0.49
CA LYS A 435 -12.29 48.11 1.14
C LYS A 435 -13.32 47.27 0.39
N ASN A 436 -13.08 45.96 0.27
CA ASN A 436 -14.05 44.86 0.55
C ASN A 436 -13.41 43.51 0.18
N ILE A 437 -13.07 42.67 1.17
CA ILE A 437 -13.78 41.45 1.63
C ILE A 437 -13.89 40.35 0.54
N LEU A 438 -13.07 39.32 0.69
CA LEU A 438 -13.41 37.88 0.59
C LEU A 438 -12.19 37.07 1.04
N GLY A 439 -12.19 36.66 2.30
CA GLY A 439 -11.14 35.81 2.89
C GLY A 439 -11.33 34.36 2.48
N THR A 440 -10.41 33.84 1.67
CA THR A 440 -10.27 32.41 1.40
C THR A 440 -9.47 31.77 2.55
N ASN A 441 -10.15 31.15 3.51
CA ASN A 441 -9.51 30.27 4.48
C ASN A 441 -9.20 28.93 3.82
N GLY A 442 -8.07 28.86 3.12
CA GLY A 442 -7.43 27.60 2.75
C GLY A 442 -6.68 27.05 3.96
N PHE A 443 -7.27 26.09 4.67
CA PHE A 443 -6.53 25.37 5.70
C PHE A 443 -5.51 24.43 5.05
N SER A 444 -4.25 24.71 5.38
CA SER A 444 -3.05 24.00 4.94
C SER A 444 -2.95 22.63 5.63
N ASN A 445 -2.69 21.57 4.86
CA ASN A 445 -2.35 20.21 5.30
C ASN A 445 -0.98 20.12 6.02
N LYS A 446 -0.67 21.06 6.92
CA LYS A 446 0.62 21.16 7.62
C LYS A 446 0.73 20.35 8.91
N HIS A 447 -0.34 19.70 9.38
CA HIS A 447 -0.32 18.99 10.67
C HIS A 447 -0.19 17.46 10.59
N LEU A 448 0.01 16.89 9.40
CA LEU A 448 0.01 15.43 9.22
C LEU A 448 1.37 14.72 9.37
N PHE A 449 2.47 15.42 9.66
CA PHE A 449 3.79 14.78 9.74
C PHE A 449 4.69 15.38 10.83
N GLN A 450 4.20 15.41 12.07
CA GLN A 450 5.05 15.62 13.26
C GLN A 450 4.43 14.99 14.51
N GLN A 451 4.14 13.69 14.47
CA GLN A 451 4.14 12.86 15.67
C GLN A 451 4.85 11.55 15.36
N GLY A 452 6.17 11.59 15.49
CA GLY A 452 6.94 10.39 15.74
C GLY A 452 6.64 9.94 17.17
N TYR A 453 6.01 8.78 17.32
CA TYR A 453 6.07 8.07 18.59
C TYR A 453 7.52 7.65 18.81
N SER A 454 8.22 8.41 19.64
CA SER A 454 9.39 7.91 20.35
C SER A 454 8.88 6.83 21.31
N LYS A 455 9.20 5.57 21.03
CA LYS A 455 8.98 4.47 21.98
C LYS A 455 10.19 4.41 22.91
N ASP A 456 9.94 4.64 24.19
CA ASP A 456 10.87 4.37 25.28
C ASP A 456 11.09 2.83 25.37
N PRO A 457 12.32 2.30 25.36
CA PRO A 457 12.56 0.85 25.32
C PRO A 457 12.22 0.05 26.59
N ASN A 458 11.65 0.66 27.64
CA ASN A 458 11.54 0.04 28.97
C ASN A 458 10.13 -0.02 29.60
N GLU A 459 9.04 0.18 28.84
CA GLU A 459 7.70 -0.05 29.39
C GLU A 459 7.25 -1.52 29.26
N THR A 460 7.52 -2.28 30.31
CA THR A 460 6.87 -3.54 30.63
C THR A 460 5.42 -3.29 31.06
N PHE A 461 4.44 -3.67 30.25
CA PHE A 461 3.04 -3.74 30.71
C PHE A 461 2.78 -5.07 31.43
N PRO A 462 2.15 -5.05 32.62
CA PRO A 462 1.93 -6.24 33.41
C PRO A 462 0.80 -7.08 32.82
N VAL A 463 1.08 -8.38 32.73
CA VAL A 463 0.11 -9.46 32.60
C VAL A 463 -0.87 -9.36 33.77
N THR A 464 -2.16 -9.23 33.49
CA THR A 464 -3.18 -9.69 34.44
C THR A 464 -4.26 -10.46 33.69
N LEU A 465 -4.19 -11.78 33.90
CA LEU A 465 -5.25 -12.74 33.64
C LEU A 465 -6.49 -12.35 34.45
N PHE A 466 -7.67 -12.36 33.80
CA PHE A 466 -8.85 -13.14 34.21
C PHE A 466 -9.87 -13.17 33.07
#